data_AF-A0A839Q5M4-F1
#
_entry.id   AF-A0A839Q5M4-F1
#
_cell.length_a   1.000
_cell.length_b   1.000
_cell.length_c   1.000
_cell.angle_alpha   90.00
_cell.angle_beta   90.00
_cell.angle_gamma   90.00
#
_symmetry.space_group_name_H-M   'P 1'
#
loop_
_entity.id
_entity.type
_entity.pdbx_description
1 polymer ?
#
loop_
_entity_poly.entity_id
_entity_poly.type
_entity_poly.pdbx_seq_one_letter_code
_entity_poly.pdbx_strand_id
1 'polypeptide(L)'
;MRSLRAGAFTAALTAVAAMVTIPAASASVTSFCEGLGGSWDGQYCRTAVRSERNALRDIKVALPSEFVDDAAAGPVVREYLSTLVNNWKTAGVTMAADSFGEGNYQIFRRGSVASLVYHETYHADGPDFNNAYRTFTFDMASGRRLHLVDLLKPGADLAAIPPLAHPFIVRALDAAPPPHQPGSYPFIADRWTPDKVYSGGYKAWALTADELLIYMPDYPVGRDSPTNFTPGIMQWSMDGGTVQARIPLTALASVLRPEFGGA
;
A
#
# COMPACT_ATOMS: atom_id res chain seq x y z
N MET A 1 2.09 61.62 -52.98
CA MET A 1 1.25 60.43 -52.73
C MET A 1 2.10 59.39 -52.01
N ARG A 2 1.63 58.93 -50.85
CA ARG A 2 2.39 58.13 -49.87
C ARG A 2 2.56 56.68 -50.36
N SER A 3 3.81 56.20 -50.41
CA SER A 3 4.12 54.77 -50.58
C SER A 3 4.52 54.17 -49.24
N LEU A 4 3.83 53.09 -48.87
CA LEU A 4 4.05 52.27 -47.68
C LEU A 4 5.44 51.61 -47.71
N ARG A 5 6.06 51.48 -46.53
CA ARG A 5 7.01 50.39 -46.26
C ARG A 5 6.60 49.69 -44.96
N ALA A 6 6.25 48.43 -45.11
CA ALA A 6 5.84 47.51 -44.07
C ALA A 6 7.02 47.16 -43.17
N GLY A 7 6.80 47.18 -41.85
CA GLY A 7 7.73 46.65 -40.85
C GLY A 7 7.58 45.14 -40.75
N ALA A 8 8.70 44.43 -40.87
CA ALA A 8 8.78 43.00 -40.58
C ALA A 8 9.17 42.82 -39.11
N PHE A 9 8.24 42.33 -38.28
CA PHE A 9 8.53 41.81 -36.95
C PHE A 9 8.79 40.32 -37.06
N THR A 10 10.05 39.91 -36.88
CA THR A 10 10.43 38.50 -36.79
C THR A 10 10.26 38.05 -35.33
N ALA A 11 9.17 37.34 -35.03
CA ALA A 11 8.97 36.72 -33.72
C ALA A 11 9.80 35.43 -33.64
N ALA A 12 10.85 35.42 -32.82
CA ALA A 12 11.59 34.21 -32.48
C ALA A 12 10.79 33.40 -31.45
N LEU A 13 10.21 32.27 -31.87
CA LEU A 13 9.69 31.26 -30.94
C LEU A 13 10.85 30.45 -30.36
N THR A 14 11.24 30.75 -29.13
CA THR A 14 12.07 29.84 -28.31
C THR A 14 11.18 28.72 -27.78
N ALA A 15 11.28 27.54 -28.39
CA ALA A 15 10.68 26.32 -27.85
C ALA A 15 11.46 25.89 -26.59
N VAL A 16 10.86 26.07 -25.40
CA VAL A 16 11.37 25.51 -24.16
C VAL A 16 11.03 24.02 -24.17
N ALA A 17 12.00 23.17 -24.48
CA ALA A 17 11.86 21.74 -24.30
C ALA A 17 11.83 21.43 -22.79
N ALA A 18 10.65 21.18 -22.25
CA ALA A 18 10.51 20.60 -20.91
C ALA A 18 11.07 19.17 -20.95
N MET A 19 12.32 19.01 -20.52
CA MET A 19 12.89 17.69 -20.28
C MET A 19 12.15 17.07 -19.08
N VAL A 20 11.22 16.17 -19.36
CA VAL A 20 10.67 15.25 -18.35
C VAL A 20 11.81 14.30 -17.99
N THR A 21 12.50 14.57 -16.88
CA THR A 21 13.48 13.64 -16.32
C THR A 21 12.70 12.45 -15.76
N ILE A 22 12.67 11.35 -16.52
CA ILE A 22 12.29 10.05 -15.96
C ILE A 22 13.35 9.74 -14.88
N PRO A 23 12.96 9.46 -13.62
CA PRO A 23 13.93 9.09 -12.60
C PRO A 23 14.74 7.89 -13.10
N ALA A 24 16.05 8.06 -13.27
CA ALA A 24 16.92 6.94 -13.56
C ALA A 24 16.87 5.98 -12.36
N ALA A 25 16.52 4.72 -12.60
CA ALA A 25 16.62 3.70 -11.57
C ALA A 25 18.07 3.64 -11.06
N SER A 26 18.25 3.51 -9.74
CA SER A 26 19.58 3.31 -9.17
C SER A 26 20.13 1.95 -9.59
N ALA A 27 21.45 1.85 -9.80
CA ALA A 27 22.11 0.59 -10.15
C ALA A 27 21.83 -0.52 -9.11
N SER A 28 21.59 -0.13 -7.86
CA SER A 28 21.18 -0.99 -6.77
C SER A 28 19.79 -1.62 -6.97
N VAL A 29 18.80 -0.90 -7.52
CA VAL A 29 17.49 -1.46 -7.85
C VAL A 29 17.59 -2.45 -9.01
N THR A 30 18.39 -2.14 -10.03
CA THR A 30 18.64 -3.08 -11.14
C THR A 30 19.29 -4.36 -10.64
N SER A 31 20.39 -4.26 -9.87
CA SER A 31 21.05 -5.43 -9.28
C SER A 31 20.16 -6.21 -8.32
N PHE A 32 19.31 -5.52 -7.55
CA PHE A 32 18.35 -6.19 -6.68
C PHE A 32 17.31 -6.97 -7.51
N CYS A 33 16.78 -6.38 -8.59
CA CYS A 33 15.88 -7.07 -9.49
C CYS A 33 16.51 -8.32 -10.12
N GLU A 34 17.77 -8.24 -10.55
CA GLU A 34 18.52 -9.40 -11.03
C GLU A 34 18.65 -10.49 -9.94
N GLY A 35 18.90 -10.08 -8.70
CA GLY A 35 18.92 -10.98 -7.53
C GLY A 35 17.56 -11.64 -7.24
N LEU A 36 16.46 -10.99 -7.58
CA LEU A 36 15.11 -11.58 -7.57
C LEU A 36 14.88 -12.54 -8.75
N GLY A 37 15.86 -12.70 -9.65
CA GLY A 37 15.74 -13.48 -10.88
C GLY A 37 14.77 -12.86 -11.87
N GLY A 38 14.72 -11.53 -11.93
CA GLY A 38 13.91 -10.76 -12.87
C GLY A 38 14.74 -9.84 -13.76
N SER A 39 14.06 -9.18 -14.69
CA SER A 39 14.59 -8.14 -15.56
C SER A 39 13.95 -6.80 -15.23
N TRP A 40 14.77 -5.77 -15.06
CA TRP A 40 14.31 -4.41 -14.82
C TRP A 40 13.90 -3.74 -16.14
N ASP A 41 12.70 -3.17 -16.20
CA ASP A 41 12.19 -2.50 -17.42
C ASP A 41 12.14 -0.97 -17.34
N GLY A 42 12.68 -0.39 -16.27
CA GLY A 42 12.63 1.05 -15.99
C GLY A 42 11.61 1.44 -14.91
N GLN A 43 10.62 0.59 -14.63
CA GLN A 43 9.60 0.85 -13.61
C GLN A 43 9.33 -0.36 -12.72
N TYR A 44 9.37 -1.57 -13.29
CA TYR A 44 9.07 -2.82 -12.64
C TYR A 44 10.24 -3.80 -12.79
N CYS A 45 10.43 -4.60 -11.75
CA CYS A 45 11.16 -5.85 -11.86
C CYS A 45 10.19 -6.94 -12.34
N ARG A 46 10.45 -7.51 -13.51
CA ARG A 46 9.58 -8.52 -14.13
C ARG A 46 10.23 -9.89 -14.16
N THR A 47 9.45 -10.93 -13.90
CA THR A 47 9.84 -12.34 -14.02
C THR A 47 8.60 -13.16 -14.31
N ALA A 48 8.76 -14.35 -14.86
CA ALA A 48 7.65 -15.28 -15.02
C ALA A 48 8.06 -16.70 -14.63
N VAL A 49 7.08 -17.52 -14.25
CA VAL A 49 7.26 -18.95 -13.97
C VAL A 49 6.26 -19.74 -14.79
N ARG A 50 6.74 -20.77 -15.49
CA ARG A 50 5.88 -21.74 -16.17
C ARG A 50 5.61 -22.91 -15.23
N SER A 51 4.35 -23.28 -15.06
CA SER A 51 3.91 -24.39 -14.23
C SER A 51 4.11 -25.74 -14.91
N GLU A 52 4.00 -26.83 -14.14
CA GLU A 52 3.97 -28.21 -14.65
C GLU A 52 2.84 -28.46 -15.67
N ARG A 53 1.80 -27.63 -15.63
CA ARG A 53 0.62 -27.70 -16.50
C ARG A 53 0.68 -26.69 -17.65
N ASN A 54 1.86 -26.15 -17.94
CA ASN A 54 2.14 -25.12 -18.95
C ASN A 54 1.48 -23.76 -18.75
N ALA A 55 0.85 -23.51 -17.59
CA ALA A 55 0.35 -22.19 -17.25
C ALA A 55 1.50 -21.22 -16.95
N LEU A 56 1.34 -19.96 -17.31
CA LEU A 56 2.30 -18.89 -17.04
C LEU A 56 1.82 -18.05 -15.86
N ARG A 57 2.70 -17.88 -14.87
CA ARG A 57 2.53 -16.85 -13.83
C ARG A 57 3.43 -15.66 -14.15
N ASP A 58 2.83 -14.53 -14.53
CA ASP A 58 3.53 -13.26 -14.68
C ASP A 58 3.74 -12.61 -13.31
N ILE A 59 4.94 -12.11 -13.03
CA ILE A 59 5.26 -11.43 -11.78
C ILE A 59 5.92 -10.10 -12.12
N LYS A 60 5.31 -9.01 -11.65
CA LYS A 60 5.88 -7.66 -11.77
C LYS A 60 5.81 -6.94 -10.43
N VAL A 61 6.93 -6.39 -9.97
CA VAL A 61 7.01 -5.66 -8.70
C VAL A 61 7.69 -4.32 -8.90
N ALA A 62 7.04 -3.25 -8.46
CA ALA A 62 7.67 -1.94 -8.38
C ALA A 62 8.65 -1.93 -7.19
N LEU A 63 9.86 -1.42 -7.41
CA LEU A 63 10.91 -1.43 -6.38
C LEU A 63 11.10 0.00 -5.83
N PRO A 64 10.80 0.26 -4.55
CA PRO A 64 10.94 1.60 -3.95
C PRO A 64 12.41 1.90 -3.70
N SER A 65 13.09 2.50 -4.69
CA SER A 65 14.55 2.71 -4.68
C SER A 65 15.06 3.34 -3.39
N GLU A 66 14.41 4.39 -2.91
CA GLU A 66 14.81 5.08 -1.68
C GLU A 66 14.74 4.21 -0.42
N PHE A 67 13.80 3.26 -0.34
CA PHE A 67 13.72 2.31 0.77
C PHE A 67 14.67 1.14 0.56
N VAL A 68 14.85 0.69 -0.67
CA VAL A 68 15.75 -0.40 -1.05
C VAL A 68 17.22 -0.01 -0.83
N ASP A 69 17.56 1.26 -1.00
CA ASP A 69 18.92 1.78 -0.90
C ASP A 69 19.25 2.36 0.48
N ASP A 70 18.24 2.60 1.31
CA ASP A 70 18.44 3.10 2.67
C ASP A 70 19.13 2.07 3.57
N ALA A 71 20.05 2.53 4.42
CA ALA A 71 20.85 1.65 5.27
C ALA A 71 20.01 0.91 6.34
N ALA A 72 18.95 1.54 6.85
CA ALA A 72 18.08 0.97 7.88
C ALA A 72 16.87 0.25 7.28
N ALA A 73 16.21 0.85 6.29
CA ALA A 73 15.01 0.30 5.67
C ALA A 73 15.33 -0.78 4.62
N GLY A 74 16.48 -0.67 3.95
CA GLY A 74 16.91 -1.55 2.86
C GLY A 74 16.86 -3.04 3.22
N PRO A 75 17.50 -3.50 4.30
CA PRO A 75 17.47 -4.90 4.68
C PRO A 75 16.05 -5.45 4.87
N VAL A 76 15.18 -4.68 5.55
CA VAL A 76 13.80 -5.08 5.85
C VAL A 76 12.95 -5.15 4.58
N VAL A 77 13.04 -4.13 3.72
CA VAL A 77 12.22 -4.06 2.50
C VAL A 77 12.72 -5.06 1.46
N ARG A 78 14.03 -5.25 1.32
CA ARG A 78 14.62 -6.27 0.42
C ARG A 78 14.24 -7.69 0.83
N GLU A 79 14.28 -8.00 2.13
CA GLU A 79 13.86 -9.31 2.64
C GLU A 79 12.38 -9.58 2.34
N TYR A 80 11.53 -8.60 2.60
CA TYR A 80 10.10 -8.68 2.30
C TYR A 80 9.84 -8.91 0.81
N LEU A 81 10.42 -8.09 -0.08
CA LEU A 81 10.22 -8.21 -1.53
C LEU A 81 10.77 -9.52 -2.07
N SER A 82 11.90 -9.99 -1.56
CA SER A 82 12.48 -11.30 -1.93
C SER A 82 11.54 -12.44 -1.54
N THR A 83 11.01 -12.39 -0.31
CA THR A 83 10.05 -13.38 0.19
C THR A 83 8.77 -13.37 -0.64
N LEU A 84 8.23 -12.18 -0.95
CA LEU A 84 7.03 -12.02 -1.77
C LEU A 84 7.20 -12.64 -3.16
N VAL A 85 8.26 -12.24 -3.88
CA VAL A 85 8.54 -12.76 -5.24
C VAL A 85 8.76 -14.27 -5.20
N ASN A 86 9.51 -14.79 -4.23
CA ASN A 86 9.76 -16.23 -4.11
C ASN A 86 8.50 -17.03 -3.77
N ASN A 87 7.60 -16.48 -2.94
CA ASN A 87 6.32 -17.11 -2.65
C ASN A 87 5.44 -17.17 -3.90
N TRP A 88 5.40 -16.09 -4.69
CA TRP A 88 4.68 -16.09 -5.96
C TRP A 88 5.30 -17.03 -7.00
N LYS A 89 6.63 -17.12 -7.08
CA LYS A 89 7.31 -18.09 -7.95
C LYS A 89 6.94 -19.52 -7.55
N THR A 90 7.01 -19.84 -6.25
CA THR A 90 6.63 -21.14 -5.69
C THR A 90 5.18 -21.48 -6.02
N ALA A 91 4.25 -20.55 -5.79
CA ALA A 91 2.83 -20.75 -6.12
C ALA A 91 2.63 -21.00 -7.63
N GLY A 92 3.39 -20.31 -8.49
CA GLY A 92 3.34 -20.45 -9.93
C GLY A 92 3.67 -21.85 -10.45
N VAL A 93 4.54 -22.60 -9.77
CA VAL A 93 4.97 -23.96 -10.21
C VAL A 93 3.79 -24.92 -10.34
N THR A 94 2.79 -24.79 -9.46
CA THR A 94 1.65 -25.73 -9.39
C THR A 94 0.37 -25.19 -10.03
N MET A 95 0.41 -24.01 -10.67
CA MET A 95 -0.80 -23.41 -11.24
C MET A 95 -1.35 -24.19 -12.42
N ALA A 96 -2.68 -24.32 -12.46
CA ALA A 96 -3.40 -24.99 -13.54
C ALA A 96 -3.86 -24.03 -14.65
N ALA A 97 -3.87 -22.73 -14.38
CA ALA A 97 -4.25 -21.68 -15.30
C ALA A 97 -3.28 -20.51 -15.18
N ASP A 98 -3.24 -19.66 -16.21
CA ASP A 98 -2.41 -18.46 -16.20
C ASP A 98 -2.78 -17.59 -15.00
N SER A 99 -1.78 -16.88 -14.47
CA SER A 99 -1.95 -16.14 -13.22
C SER A 99 -1.00 -14.96 -13.18
N PHE A 100 -1.20 -14.05 -12.23
CA PHE A 100 -0.25 -12.98 -12.01
C PHE A 100 -0.05 -12.65 -10.53
N GLY A 101 1.10 -12.03 -10.26
CA GLY A 101 1.40 -11.29 -9.04
C GLY A 101 1.94 -9.90 -9.40
N GLU A 102 1.30 -8.87 -8.90
CA GLU A 102 1.63 -7.48 -9.13
C GLU A 102 1.86 -6.78 -7.80
N GLY A 103 2.94 -6.00 -7.70
CA GLY A 103 3.22 -5.16 -6.55
C GLY A 103 3.44 -3.71 -6.96
N ASN A 104 2.74 -2.79 -6.31
CA ASN A 104 2.91 -1.34 -6.46
C ASN A 104 3.16 -0.71 -5.09
N TYR A 105 3.62 0.54 -5.05
CA TYR A 105 3.84 1.21 -3.79
C TYR A 105 3.48 2.69 -3.80
N GLN A 106 3.23 3.21 -2.60
CA GLN A 106 3.11 4.63 -2.30
C GLN A 106 4.02 4.97 -1.13
N ILE A 107 4.54 6.20 -1.12
CA ILE A 107 5.39 6.67 -0.04
C ILE A 107 4.80 7.96 0.51
N PHE A 108 4.59 7.98 1.83
CA PHE A 108 4.15 9.13 2.59
C PHE A 108 5.26 9.64 3.49
N ARG A 109 5.26 10.96 3.76
CA ARG A 109 6.30 11.62 4.54
C ARG A 109 5.72 12.60 5.54
N ARG A 110 6.37 12.67 6.70
CA ARG A 110 6.14 13.67 7.73
C ARG A 110 7.42 13.96 8.51
N GLY A 111 8.01 15.14 8.31
CA GLY A 111 9.28 15.47 8.95
C GLY A 111 10.37 14.45 8.57
N SER A 112 10.99 13.80 9.56
CA SER A 112 11.93 12.70 9.33
C SER A 112 11.27 11.34 9.12
N VAL A 113 9.95 11.21 9.32
CA VAL A 113 9.24 9.94 9.17
C VAL A 113 8.87 9.70 7.71
N ALA A 114 9.14 8.49 7.22
CA ALA A 114 8.67 8.00 5.93
C ALA A 114 7.92 6.68 6.10
N SER A 115 6.74 6.58 5.47
CA SER A 115 5.92 5.38 5.41
C SER A 115 5.86 4.86 3.98
N LEU A 116 6.34 3.64 3.76
CA LEU A 116 6.12 2.86 2.53
C LEU A 116 4.84 2.04 2.70
N VAL A 117 3.89 2.21 1.77
CA VAL A 117 2.72 1.35 1.60
C VAL A 117 2.93 0.54 0.34
N TYR A 118 3.00 -0.78 0.47
CA TYR A 118 3.14 -1.71 -0.63
C TYR A 118 1.82 -2.43 -0.86
N HIS A 119 1.24 -2.25 -2.04
CA HIS A 119 -0.02 -2.86 -2.45
C HIS A 119 0.28 -4.05 -3.36
N GLU A 120 -0.13 -5.22 -2.92
CA GLU A 120 -0.04 -6.48 -3.64
C GLU A 120 -1.39 -6.77 -4.31
N THR A 121 -1.35 -7.19 -5.57
CA THR A 121 -2.50 -7.74 -6.29
C THR A 121 -2.09 -9.06 -6.91
N TYR A 122 -2.82 -10.14 -6.63
CA TYR A 122 -2.53 -11.44 -7.20
C TYR A 122 -3.79 -12.21 -7.54
N HIS A 123 -3.70 -13.02 -8.59
CA HIS A 123 -4.85 -13.65 -9.17
C HIS A 123 -4.49 -14.93 -9.91
N ALA A 124 -5.38 -15.92 -9.90
CA ALA A 124 -5.36 -17.09 -10.76
C ALA A 124 -6.65 -17.08 -11.59
N ASP A 125 -6.53 -17.23 -12.91
CA ASP A 125 -7.57 -17.01 -13.92
C ASP A 125 -9.02 -17.24 -13.43
N GLY A 126 -9.75 -16.14 -13.18
CA GLY A 126 -11.06 -16.06 -12.52
C GLY A 126 -11.58 -14.60 -12.46
N PRO A 127 -12.75 -14.33 -11.87
CA PRO A 127 -13.32 -12.98 -11.89
C PRO A 127 -12.65 -11.99 -10.91
N ASP A 128 -12.17 -12.47 -9.77
CA ASP A 128 -11.75 -11.61 -8.65
C ASP A 128 -10.26 -11.74 -8.31
N PHE A 129 -9.57 -10.61 -8.23
CA PHE A 129 -8.19 -10.51 -7.75
C PHE A 129 -8.17 -10.41 -6.23
N ASN A 130 -7.12 -10.95 -5.61
CA ASN A 130 -6.85 -10.74 -4.19
C ASN A 130 -5.90 -9.55 -4.04
N ASN A 131 -6.16 -8.72 -3.03
CA ASN A 131 -5.37 -7.58 -2.64
C ASN A 131 -4.72 -7.83 -1.27
N ALA A 132 -3.54 -7.27 -1.06
CA ALA A 132 -2.94 -7.15 0.26
C ALA A 132 -2.15 -5.85 0.39
N TYR A 133 -2.03 -5.37 1.63
CA TYR A 133 -1.25 -4.18 1.96
C TYR A 133 -0.19 -4.55 2.99
N ARG A 134 1.05 -4.15 2.70
CA ARG A 134 2.17 -4.26 3.62
C ARG A 134 2.79 -2.90 3.79
N THR A 135 2.98 -2.49 5.04
CA THR A 135 3.50 -1.15 5.32
C THR A 135 4.75 -1.21 6.17
N PHE A 136 5.62 -0.23 5.94
CA PHE A 136 6.87 -0.05 6.64
C PHE A 136 7.05 1.43 6.94
N THR A 137 7.14 1.78 8.22
CA THR A 137 7.36 3.17 8.63
C THR A 137 8.68 3.26 9.37
N PHE A 138 9.47 4.28 9.05
CA PHE A 138 10.76 4.54 9.67
C PHE A 138 10.87 6.01 10.04
N ASP A 139 11.54 6.30 11.15
CA ASP A 139 12.17 7.58 11.36
C ASP A 139 13.54 7.57 10.67
N MET A 140 13.61 8.23 9.51
CA MET A 140 14.77 8.23 8.63
C MET A 140 15.97 8.99 9.24
N ALA A 141 15.74 9.87 10.21
CA ALA A 141 16.83 10.58 10.87
C ALA A 141 17.58 9.69 11.86
N SER A 142 16.88 8.78 12.54
CA SER A 142 17.47 7.85 13.51
C SER A 142 17.71 6.44 12.94
N GLY A 143 17.24 6.16 11.72
CA GLY A 143 17.30 4.82 11.12
C GLY A 143 16.43 3.79 11.88
N ARG A 144 15.40 4.25 12.59
CA ARG A 144 14.58 3.39 13.45
C ARG A 144 13.26 3.04 12.80
N ARG A 145 12.95 1.74 12.74
CA ARG A 145 11.61 1.27 12.35
C ARG A 145 10.58 1.64 13.41
N LEU A 146 9.43 2.14 12.96
CA LEU A 146 8.28 2.48 13.81
C LEU A 146 7.19 1.43 13.64
N HIS A 147 6.63 0.98 14.76
CA HIS A 147 5.35 0.29 14.84
C HIS A 147 4.24 1.30 15.20
N LEU A 148 2.97 0.96 14.93
CA LEU A 148 1.86 1.89 15.16
C LEU A 148 1.78 2.34 16.63
N VAL A 149 2.04 1.42 17.57
CA VAL A 149 2.08 1.71 19.01
C VAL A 149 3.17 2.71 19.39
N ASP A 150 4.26 2.80 18.62
CA ASP A 150 5.34 3.76 18.89
C ASP A 150 4.91 5.21 18.65
N LEU A 151 3.82 5.43 17.89
CA LEU A 151 3.24 6.76 17.70
C LEU A 151 2.50 7.26 18.94
N LEU A 152 2.14 6.35 19.85
CA LEU A 152 1.31 6.65 21.00
C LEU A 152 2.14 7.09 22.22
N LYS A 153 1.51 7.87 23.10
CA LYS A 153 2.09 8.26 24.39
C LYS A 153 2.49 7.01 25.19
N PRO A 154 3.57 7.09 26.00
CA PRO A 154 3.99 5.97 26.84
C PRO A 154 2.83 5.38 27.67
N GLY A 155 2.68 4.06 27.63
CA GLY A 155 1.62 3.34 28.35
C GLY A 155 0.28 3.24 27.62
N ALA A 156 0.09 3.94 26.49
CA ALA A 156 -1.08 3.72 25.64
C ALA A 156 -0.87 2.51 24.71
N ASP A 157 -1.97 1.83 24.39
CA ASP A 157 -2.02 0.75 23.42
C ASP A 157 -2.92 1.09 22.23
N LEU A 158 -3.03 0.17 21.27
CA LEU A 158 -3.84 0.39 20.07
C LEU A 158 -5.34 0.56 20.37
N ALA A 159 -5.84 0.11 21.53
CA ALA A 159 -7.24 0.29 21.91
C ALA A 159 -7.58 1.76 22.26
N ALA A 160 -6.57 2.62 22.40
CA ALA A 160 -6.75 4.06 22.52
C ALA A 160 -7.18 4.75 21.21
N ILE A 161 -6.95 4.12 20.04
CA ILE A 161 -7.25 4.70 18.74
C ILE A 161 -8.75 4.66 18.40
N PRO A 162 -9.48 3.51 18.49
CA PRO A 162 -10.85 3.41 18.01
C PRO A 162 -11.83 4.44 18.57
N PRO A 163 -11.84 4.80 19.87
CA PRO A 163 -12.78 5.81 20.39
C PRO A 163 -12.64 7.18 19.71
N LEU A 164 -11.42 7.56 19.33
CA LEU A 164 -11.13 8.84 18.68
C LEU A 164 -11.29 8.77 17.16
N ALA A 165 -10.95 7.62 16.57
CA ALA A 165 -11.04 7.36 15.14
C ALA A 165 -12.45 6.96 14.67
N HIS A 166 -13.37 6.67 15.60
CA HIS A 166 -14.69 6.11 15.32
C HIS A 166 -15.44 6.76 14.14
N PRO A 167 -15.63 8.09 14.06
CA PRO A 167 -16.36 8.69 12.95
C PRO A 167 -15.69 8.49 11.59
N PHE A 168 -14.36 8.37 11.56
CA PHE A 168 -13.58 8.14 10.33
C PHE A 168 -13.61 6.67 9.91
N ILE A 169 -13.55 5.76 10.88
CA ILE A 169 -13.68 4.32 10.64
C ILE A 169 -15.09 4.00 10.12
N VAL A 170 -16.15 4.52 10.76
CA VAL A 170 -17.54 4.29 10.29
C VAL A 170 -17.73 4.79 8.87
N ARG A 171 -17.25 6.00 8.55
CA ARG A 171 -17.31 6.52 7.17
C ARG A 171 -16.59 5.62 6.17
N ALA A 172 -15.42 5.09 6.53
CA ALA A 172 -14.67 4.19 5.67
C ALA A 172 -15.39 2.84 5.49
N LEU A 173 -16.02 2.33 6.55
CA LEU A 173 -16.83 1.11 6.51
C LEU A 173 -18.01 1.28 5.57
N ASP A 174 -18.81 2.33 5.73
CA ASP A 174 -20.01 2.58 4.94
C ASP A 174 -19.72 2.78 3.43
N ALA A 175 -18.49 3.22 3.11
CA ALA A 175 -18.04 3.42 1.73
C ALA A 175 -17.33 2.20 1.13
N ALA A 176 -17.02 1.18 1.93
CA ALA A 176 -16.23 0.04 1.50
C ALA A 176 -17.00 -0.87 0.53
N PRO A 177 -16.34 -1.45 -0.47
CA PRO A 177 -16.94 -2.49 -1.29
C PRO A 177 -17.10 -3.80 -0.50
N PRO A 178 -18.03 -4.68 -0.90
CA PRO A 178 -19.07 -4.42 -1.90
C PRO A 178 -20.16 -3.49 -1.34
N PRO A 179 -20.98 -2.87 -2.21
CA PRO A 179 -22.09 -2.02 -1.77
C PRO A 179 -23.00 -2.74 -0.77
N HIS A 180 -23.25 -2.10 0.37
CA HIS A 180 -24.00 -2.65 1.48
C HIS A 180 -24.79 -1.56 2.21
N GLN A 181 -25.64 -1.94 3.16
CA GLN A 181 -26.32 -0.98 4.02
C GLN A 181 -25.38 -0.55 5.16
N PRO A 182 -25.25 0.75 5.48
CA PRO A 182 -24.48 1.22 6.62
C PRO A 182 -24.80 0.46 7.91
N GLY A 183 -23.77 0.08 8.67
CA GLY A 183 -23.91 -0.68 9.91
C GLY A 183 -24.42 -2.13 9.74
N SER A 184 -24.42 -2.67 8.51
CA SER A 184 -24.72 -4.09 8.28
C SER A 184 -23.48 -4.97 8.47
N TYR A 185 -23.68 -6.27 8.62
CA TYR A 185 -22.58 -7.21 8.79
C TYR A 185 -21.68 -7.31 7.52
N PRO A 186 -20.33 -7.33 7.66
CA PRO A 186 -19.55 -7.17 8.89
C PRO A 186 -19.11 -5.72 9.14
N PHE A 187 -19.62 -4.74 8.39
CA PHE A 187 -19.29 -3.31 8.41
C PHE A 187 -19.86 -2.56 9.63
N ILE A 188 -19.57 -3.10 10.81
CA ILE A 188 -19.91 -2.54 12.13
C ILE A 188 -18.62 -2.33 12.91
N ALA A 189 -18.39 -1.11 13.41
CA ALA A 189 -17.10 -0.67 13.96
C ALA A 189 -16.48 -1.63 14.99
N ASP A 190 -17.29 -2.24 15.86
CA ASP A 190 -16.85 -3.20 16.89
C ASP A 190 -16.19 -4.47 16.34
N ARG A 191 -16.37 -4.77 15.04
CA ARG A 191 -15.69 -5.87 14.34
C ARG A 191 -14.38 -5.46 13.67
N TRP A 192 -14.04 -4.18 13.73
CA TRP A 192 -12.89 -3.58 13.07
C TRP A 192 -11.97 -2.86 14.07
N THR A 193 -12.04 -3.22 15.35
CA THR A 193 -11.06 -2.81 16.37
C THR A 193 -9.77 -3.64 16.24
N PRO A 194 -8.61 -3.18 16.80
CA PRO A 194 -7.31 -3.84 16.63
C PRO A 194 -7.24 -5.29 17.11
N ASP A 195 -8.16 -5.72 17.98
CA ASP A 195 -8.24 -7.09 18.48
C ASP A 195 -9.04 -8.03 17.55
N LYS A 196 -9.62 -7.50 16.47
CA LYS A 196 -10.50 -8.25 15.56
C LYS A 196 -9.79 -8.64 14.27
N VAL A 197 -10.23 -9.75 13.68
CA VAL A 197 -9.65 -10.28 12.45
C VAL A 197 -9.83 -9.35 11.24
N TYR A 198 -11.00 -8.71 11.09
CA TYR A 198 -11.28 -7.85 9.94
C TYR A 198 -10.43 -6.58 9.92
N SER A 199 -9.93 -6.13 11.06
CA SER A 199 -9.01 -4.99 11.10
C SER A 199 -7.58 -5.34 10.70
N GLY A 200 -7.24 -6.64 10.57
CA GLY A 200 -5.86 -7.10 10.46
C GLY A 200 -5.00 -6.69 11.65
N GLY A 201 -5.62 -6.31 12.79
CA GLY A 201 -4.94 -5.71 13.93
C GLY A 201 -4.24 -4.38 13.67
N TYR A 202 -4.70 -3.63 12.67
CA TYR A 202 -4.10 -2.37 12.22
C TYR A 202 -2.63 -2.53 11.80
N LYS A 203 -2.25 -3.72 11.31
CA LYS A 203 -0.86 -4.01 10.87
C LYS A 203 -0.43 -3.19 9.67
N ALA A 204 -1.35 -2.90 8.75
CA ALA A 204 -1.10 -2.06 7.59
C ALA A 204 -1.57 -0.63 7.87
N TRP A 205 -0.61 0.26 8.07
CA TRP A 205 -0.84 1.67 8.37
C TRP A 205 0.27 2.55 7.81
N ALA A 206 -0.02 3.83 7.58
CA ALA A 206 0.96 4.82 7.15
C ALA A 206 0.69 6.18 7.78
N LEU A 207 1.76 6.94 8.00
CA LEU A 207 1.69 8.31 8.48
C LEU A 207 1.88 9.27 7.30
N THR A 208 0.86 10.07 7.02
CA THR A 208 0.96 11.18 6.07
C THR A 208 1.38 12.47 6.79
N ALA A 209 1.38 13.59 6.09
CA ALA A 209 1.64 14.89 6.69
C ALA A 209 0.68 15.22 7.85
N ASP A 210 -0.60 14.85 7.72
CA ASP A 210 -1.69 15.27 8.59
C ASP A 210 -2.69 14.16 8.96
N GLU A 211 -2.51 12.94 8.46
CA GLU A 211 -3.39 11.80 8.70
C GLU A 211 -2.63 10.52 9.09
N LEU A 212 -3.30 9.66 9.86
CA LEU A 212 -3.01 8.24 9.96
C LEU A 212 -3.91 7.49 8.97
N LEU A 213 -3.31 6.75 8.04
CA LEU A 213 -4.00 5.81 7.16
C LEU A 213 -3.96 4.42 7.79
N ILE A 214 -5.08 3.71 7.77
CA ILE A 214 -5.17 2.30 8.20
C ILE A 214 -5.87 1.50 7.09
N TYR A 215 -5.19 0.46 6.60
CA TYR A 215 -5.70 -0.47 5.59
C TYR A 215 -6.16 -1.75 6.29
N MET A 216 -7.44 -2.08 6.15
CA MET A 216 -8.07 -3.16 6.88
C MET A 216 -8.87 -4.08 5.95
N PRO A 217 -8.72 -5.42 6.11
CA PRO A 217 -7.57 -6.08 6.74
C PRO A 217 -6.27 -5.79 5.95
N ASP A 218 -5.10 -6.16 6.47
CA ASP A 218 -3.83 -6.05 5.75
C ASP A 218 -3.65 -7.15 4.68
N TYR A 219 -4.36 -8.26 4.81
CA TYR A 219 -4.32 -9.42 3.89
C TYR A 219 -5.73 -10.02 3.80
N PRO A 220 -6.07 -10.81 2.77
CA PRO A 220 -7.38 -11.44 2.70
C PRO A 220 -7.70 -12.25 3.95
N VAL A 221 -8.89 -12.05 4.50
CA VAL A 221 -9.41 -12.76 5.67
C VAL A 221 -10.70 -13.49 5.32
N GLY A 222 -10.81 -14.71 5.84
CA GLY A 222 -12.04 -15.48 5.71
C GLY A 222 -13.18 -14.88 6.54
N ARG A 223 -14.40 -15.26 6.17
CA ARG A 223 -15.60 -15.08 7.00
C ARG A 223 -15.46 -15.68 8.40
N ASP A 224 -16.38 -15.31 9.29
CA ASP A 224 -16.45 -15.86 10.64
C ASP A 224 -16.57 -17.41 10.64
N SER A 225 -15.99 -18.03 11.66
CA SER A 225 -16.03 -19.47 11.90
C SER A 225 -16.62 -19.78 13.28
N PRO A 226 -17.59 -20.72 13.40
CA PRO A 226 -18.21 -21.49 12.31
C PRO A 226 -19.09 -20.62 11.40
N THR A 227 -19.27 -21.03 10.15
CA THR A 227 -20.14 -20.32 9.20
C THR A 227 -21.60 -20.35 9.68
N ASN A 228 -22.26 -19.20 9.67
CA ASN A 228 -23.69 -19.11 9.95
C ASN A 228 -24.50 -19.39 8.68
N PHE A 229 -25.24 -20.51 8.67
CA PHE A 229 -26.06 -20.95 7.53
C PHE A 229 -27.53 -20.49 7.60
N THR A 230 -27.88 -19.59 8.53
CA THR A 230 -29.24 -19.02 8.56
C THR A 230 -29.55 -18.35 7.21
N PRO A 231 -30.64 -18.74 6.52
CA PRO A 231 -31.01 -18.17 5.23
C PRO A 231 -31.13 -16.64 5.30
N GLY A 232 -30.60 -15.95 4.28
CA GLY A 232 -30.64 -14.49 4.17
C GLY A 232 -29.54 -13.75 4.95
N ILE A 233 -28.72 -14.44 5.75
CA ILE A 233 -27.55 -13.84 6.38
C ILE A 233 -26.36 -13.93 5.44
N MET A 234 -25.85 -12.78 5.01
CA MET A 234 -24.63 -12.72 4.20
C MET A 234 -23.42 -13.13 5.02
N GLN A 235 -22.49 -13.86 4.41
CA GLN A 235 -21.25 -14.31 5.01
C GLN A 235 -20.09 -13.82 4.17
N TRP A 236 -19.34 -12.85 4.68
CA TRP A 236 -18.37 -12.11 3.89
C TRP A 236 -16.95 -12.52 4.22
N SER A 237 -16.16 -12.82 3.19
CA SER A 237 -14.70 -12.75 3.29
C SER A 237 -14.28 -11.36 2.83
N MET A 238 -13.19 -10.84 3.39
CA MET A 238 -12.69 -9.52 3.02
C MET A 238 -11.33 -9.64 2.37
N ASP A 239 -11.14 -8.79 1.39
CA ASP A 239 -9.87 -8.67 0.70
C ASP A 239 -8.95 -7.71 1.45
N GLY A 240 -7.64 -7.71 1.16
CA GLY A 240 -6.73 -6.75 1.78
C GLY A 240 -7.07 -5.31 1.40
N GLY A 241 -7.18 -4.44 2.39
CA GLY A 241 -7.49 -3.03 2.22
C GLY A 241 -8.90 -2.75 1.70
N THR A 242 -9.86 -3.67 1.91
CA THR A 242 -11.28 -3.43 1.65
C THR A 242 -11.76 -2.15 2.33
N VAL A 243 -11.31 -1.90 3.56
CA VAL A 243 -11.61 -0.67 4.30
C VAL A 243 -10.31 0.12 4.45
N GLN A 244 -10.31 1.37 3.98
CA GLN A 244 -9.17 2.28 4.13
C GLN A 244 -9.60 3.50 4.92
N ALA A 245 -9.27 3.52 6.20
CA ALA A 245 -9.61 4.64 7.08
C ALA A 245 -8.52 5.72 7.00
N ARG A 246 -8.95 6.97 6.81
CA ARG A 246 -8.10 8.17 6.88
C ARG A 246 -8.50 8.97 8.11
N ILE A 247 -7.59 9.04 9.08
CA ILE A 247 -7.87 9.62 10.40
C ILE A 247 -6.98 10.86 10.57
N PRO A 248 -7.54 12.07 10.65
CA PRO A 248 -6.75 13.27 10.93
C PRO A 248 -5.96 13.13 12.24
N LEU A 249 -4.68 13.51 12.23
CA LEU A 249 -3.83 13.45 13.42
C LEU A 249 -4.36 14.35 14.55
N THR A 250 -5.06 15.43 14.20
CA THR A 250 -5.74 16.30 15.17
C THR A 250 -6.79 15.57 16.00
N ALA A 251 -7.48 14.57 15.43
CA ALA A 251 -8.43 13.74 16.18
C ALA A 251 -7.74 12.80 17.16
N LEU A 252 -6.49 12.42 16.86
CA LEU A 252 -5.67 11.51 17.67
C LEU A 252 -4.70 12.26 18.62
N ALA A 253 -4.71 13.59 18.63
CA ALA A 253 -3.71 14.40 19.32
C ALA A 253 -3.59 14.08 20.82
N SER A 254 -4.69 13.69 21.48
CA SER A 254 -4.68 13.34 22.90
C SER A 254 -3.88 12.07 23.22
N VAL A 255 -3.72 11.14 22.26
CA VAL A 255 -3.05 9.85 22.44
C VAL A 255 -1.71 9.75 21.71
N LEU A 256 -1.44 10.61 20.72
CA LEU A 256 -0.17 10.64 19.99
C LEU A 256 0.95 11.29 20.81
N ARG A 257 2.20 10.91 20.54
CA ARG A 257 3.36 11.65 21.04
C ARG A 257 3.51 13.00 20.32
N PRO A 258 4.09 14.03 20.98
CA PRO A 258 4.23 15.37 20.40
C PRO A 258 4.91 15.38 19.01
N GLU A 259 5.96 14.57 18.83
CA GLU A 259 6.70 14.47 17.57
C GLU A 259 5.85 13.96 16.39
N PHE A 260 4.73 13.29 16.66
CA PHE A 260 3.80 12.76 15.66
C PHE A 260 2.49 13.55 15.57
N GLY A 261 2.38 14.70 16.24
CA GLY A 261 1.17 15.53 16.24
C GLY A 261 0.32 15.42 17.51
N GLY A 262 0.89 14.89 18.59
CA GLY A 262 0.28 14.90 19.91
C GLY A 262 0.22 16.28 20.57
N ALA A 263 -0.77 16.47 21.45
CA ALA A 263 -0.95 17.64 22.32
C ALA A 263 -0.64 17.31 23.79
#